data_AF-A0A0N4Y6W6-F1
#
_entry.id   AF-A0A0N4Y6W6-F1
#
_cell.length_a   1.000
_cell.length_b   1.000
_cell.length_c   1.000
_cell.angle_alpha   90.00
_cell.angle_beta   90.00
_cell.angle_gamma   90.00
#
_symmetry.space_group_name_H-M   'P 1'
#
loop_
_entity.id
_entity.type
_entity.pdbx_description
1 polymer ?
#
loop_
_entity_poly.entity_id
_entity_poly.type
_entity_poly.pdbx_seq_one_letter_code
_entity_poly.pdbx_strand_id
1 'polypeptide(L)'
;MPFRQWRVDVIGATGTLYEGEKFSLQFRFTQQYPFNSPEVMFVGENIPVHPHVYSNGHICLSILSEDWTPALSVQAVCLSILSMLSSAREKKRPPDNALYVRTCNKNPSKTRWWFHGQRLVYLSFPLSLLL
;
A
#
# COMPACT_ATOMS: atom_id res chain seq x y z
N MET A 1 2.43 15.61 -20.41
CA MET A 1 3.25 14.43 -20.05
C MET A 1 2.32 13.29 -19.64
N PRO A 2 2.13 12.23 -20.46
CA PRO A 2 0.98 11.31 -20.32
C PRO A 2 1.23 10.04 -19.47
N PHE A 3 2.42 9.83 -18.92
CA PHE A 3 2.70 8.59 -18.17
C PHE A 3 2.34 8.73 -16.68
N ARG A 4 1.04 8.73 -16.38
CA ARG A 4 0.55 8.84 -14.99
C ARG A 4 0.51 7.51 -14.24
N GLN A 5 0.71 6.40 -14.94
CA GLN A 5 0.56 5.07 -14.34
C GLN A 5 1.48 4.04 -14.97
N TRP A 6 2.24 3.31 -14.16
CA TRP A 6 3.06 2.17 -14.57
C TRP A 6 2.53 0.88 -13.94
N ARG A 7 2.70 -0.23 -14.64
CA ARG A 7 2.46 -1.58 -14.11
C ARG A 7 3.78 -2.33 -14.08
N VAL A 8 4.08 -2.94 -12.94
CA VAL A 8 5.31 -3.71 -12.72
C VAL A 8 4.91 -5.08 -12.23
N ASP A 9 5.29 -6.12 -12.96
CA ASP A 9 5.07 -7.49 -12.53
C ASP A 9 6.25 -7.96 -11.68
N VAL A 10 5.94 -8.57 -10.54
CA VAL A 10 6.91 -9.09 -9.58
C VAL A 10 6.64 -10.56 -9.35
N ILE A 11 7.72 -11.33 -9.22
CA ILE A 11 7.68 -12.77 -8.94
C ILE A 11 8.26 -12.97 -7.55
N GLY A 12 7.58 -13.75 -6.72
CA GLY A 12 8.09 -14.06 -5.38
C GLY A 12 9.39 -14.87 -5.46
N ALA A 13 10.36 -14.49 -4.62
CA ALA A 13 11.69 -15.07 -4.65
C ALA A 13 11.71 -16.53 -4.17
N THR A 14 12.66 -17.30 -4.68
CA THR A 14 12.93 -18.68 -4.25
C THR A 14 13.27 -18.75 -2.77
N GLY A 15 12.76 -19.75 -2.07
CA GLY A 15 12.96 -19.93 -0.63
C GLY A 15 12.05 -19.05 0.25
N THR A 16 11.08 -18.35 -0.34
CA THR A 16 10.09 -17.53 0.38
C THR A 16 8.70 -18.15 0.32
N LEU A 17 7.80 -17.70 1.18
CA LEU A 17 6.40 -18.15 1.17
C LEU A 17 5.66 -17.86 -0.15
N TYR A 18 6.17 -16.93 -0.95
CA TYR A 18 5.56 -16.49 -2.21
C TYR A 18 6.31 -17.03 -3.44
N GLU A 19 7.21 -18.00 -3.26
CA GLU A 19 8.00 -18.58 -4.35
C GLU A 19 7.13 -18.98 -5.55
N GLY A 20 7.50 -18.50 -6.73
CA GLY A 20 6.81 -18.81 -7.99
C GLY A 20 5.47 -18.09 -8.20
N GLU A 21 4.94 -17.39 -7.19
CA GLU A 21 3.74 -16.58 -7.34
C GLU A 21 4.04 -15.28 -8.10
N LYS A 22 3.14 -14.91 -9.01
CA LYS A 22 3.21 -13.65 -9.77
C LYS A 22 2.22 -12.65 -9.17
N PHE A 23 2.69 -11.43 -8.97
CA PHE A 23 1.88 -10.30 -8.53
C PHE A 23 2.11 -9.12 -9.45
N SER A 24 1.08 -8.29 -9.63
CA SER A 24 1.20 -7.04 -10.39
C SER A 24 1.11 -5.86 -9.44
N LEU A 25 2.06 -4.94 -9.55
CA LEU A 25 2.07 -3.65 -8.87
C LEU A 25 1.61 -2.56 -9.84
N GLN A 26 0.80 -1.64 -9.35
CA GLN A 26 0.42 -0.42 -10.06
C GLN A 26 1.05 0.78 -9.35
N PHE A 27 1.87 1.53 -10.08
CA PHE A 27 2.41 2.82 -9.65
C PHE A 27 1.59 3.91 -10.30
N ARG A 28 1.07 4.85 -9.52
CA ARG A 28 0.40 6.05 -10.02
C ARG A 28 1.18 7.29 -9.56
N PHE A 29 1.66 8.05 -10.53
CA PHE A 29 2.43 9.26 -10.28
C PHE A 29 1.48 10.45 -10.19
N THR A 30 1.52 11.13 -9.05
CA THR A 30 0.78 12.38 -8.83
C THR A 30 1.49 13.53 -9.54
N GLN A 31 0.82 14.68 -9.67
CA GLN A 31 1.46 15.88 -10.25
C GLN A 31 2.59 16.42 -9.37
N GLN A 32 2.63 16.02 -8.10
CA GLN A 32 3.61 16.42 -7.11
C GLN A 32 4.83 15.48 -7.06
N TYR A 33 4.84 14.39 -7.83
CA TYR A 33 6.02 13.53 -7.93
C TYR A 33 7.19 14.30 -8.57
N PRO A 34 8.43 14.20 -8.05
CA PRO A 34 8.91 13.30 -7.00
C PRO A 34 8.88 13.87 -5.57
N PHE A 35 8.34 15.07 -5.34
CA PHE A 35 8.21 15.64 -3.99
C PHE A 35 7.29 14.80 -3.10
N ASN A 36 6.19 14.29 -3.67
CA ASN A 36 5.35 13.28 -3.04
C ASN A 36 5.65 11.90 -3.62
N SER A 37 5.48 10.86 -2.79
CA SER A 37 5.59 9.47 -3.20
C SER A 37 4.59 9.12 -4.32
N PRO A 38 4.94 8.16 -5.20
CA PRO A 38 3.95 7.58 -6.09
C PRO A 38 2.98 6.73 -5.26
N GLU A 39 1.74 6.65 -5.70
CA GLU A 39 0.79 5.74 -5.10
C GLU A 39 1.03 4.34 -5.63
N VAL A 40 1.31 3.40 -4.74
CA VAL A 40 1.65 2.02 -5.11
C VAL A 40 0.69 1.04 -4.45
N MET A 41 0.12 0.15 -5.26
CA MET A 41 -0.77 -0.91 -4.78
C MET A 41 -0.61 -2.18 -5.61
N PHE A 42 -0.84 -3.33 -4.98
CA PHE A 42 -1.05 -4.57 -5.70
C PHE A 42 -2.37 -4.54 -6.46
N VAL A 43 -2.36 -5.03 -7.69
CA VAL A 43 -3.52 -5.11 -8.58
C VAL A 43 -3.58 -6.48 -9.24
N GLY A 44 -4.75 -6.82 -9.77
CA GLY A 44 -5.00 -8.11 -10.39
C GLY A 44 -5.75 -9.06 -9.47
N GLU A 45 -5.86 -10.31 -9.88
CA GLU A 45 -6.60 -11.35 -9.16
C GLU A 45 -5.81 -11.91 -7.97
N ASN A 46 -4.48 -11.91 -8.07
CA ASN A 46 -3.59 -12.42 -7.03
C ASN A 46 -2.98 -11.27 -6.20
N ILE A 47 -3.51 -11.03 -5.00
CA ILE A 47 -2.98 -10.04 -4.05
C ILE A 47 -2.32 -10.79 -2.88
N PRO A 48 -1.02 -10.55 -2.60
CA PRO A 48 -0.30 -11.33 -1.59
C PRO A 48 -0.95 -11.16 -0.22
N VAL A 49 -1.12 -12.29 0.48
CA VAL A 49 -1.57 -12.31 1.88
C VAL A 49 -0.38 -12.01 2.76
N HIS A 50 -0.23 -10.76 3.19
CA HIS A 50 0.94 -10.29 3.93
C HIS A 50 0.54 -9.30 5.04
N PRO A 51 1.23 -9.26 6.20
CA PRO A 51 0.87 -8.39 7.32
C PRO A 51 0.89 -6.89 6.99
N HIS A 52 1.58 -6.51 5.91
CA HIS A 52 1.67 -5.14 5.39
C HIS A 52 0.88 -4.93 4.08
N VAL A 53 0.08 -5.91 3.64
CA VAL A 53 -0.72 -5.83 2.41
C VAL A 53 -2.19 -6.11 2.70
N TYR A 54 -3.00 -5.09 2.48
CA TYR A 54 -4.45 -5.16 2.59
C TYR A 54 -5.07 -5.93 1.41
N SER A 55 -6.25 -6.50 1.60
CA SER A 55 -6.92 -7.28 0.55
C SER A 55 -7.44 -6.44 -0.62
N ASN A 56 -7.48 -5.11 -0.48
CA ASN A 56 -7.71 -4.18 -1.59
C ASN A 56 -6.43 -3.83 -2.37
N GLY A 57 -5.29 -4.40 -1.98
CA GLY A 57 -3.99 -4.20 -2.61
C GLY A 57 -3.18 -3.04 -2.04
N HIS A 58 -3.70 -2.29 -1.06
CA HIS A 58 -2.92 -1.23 -0.42
C HIS A 58 -1.72 -1.82 0.33
N ILE A 59 -0.60 -1.09 0.28
CA ILE A 59 0.67 -1.50 0.87
C ILE A 59 1.01 -0.53 2.00
N CYS A 60 1.37 -1.06 3.16
CA CYS A 60 1.82 -0.28 4.31
C CYS A 60 3.35 -0.37 4.42
N LEU A 61 4.05 0.57 3.79
CA LEU A 61 5.51 0.71 3.86
C LEU A 61 5.88 2.18 4.08
N SER A 62 6.82 2.43 4.99
CA SER A 62 7.26 3.78 5.34
C SER A 62 7.91 4.52 4.16
N ILE A 63 8.58 3.79 3.24
CA ILE A 63 9.14 4.34 2.00
C ILE A 63 8.08 4.98 1.09
N LEU A 64 6.80 4.64 1.26
CA LEU A 64 5.68 5.23 0.52
C LEU A 64 5.01 6.39 1.27
N SER A 65 5.42 6.67 2.51
CA SER A 65 4.85 7.71 3.38
C SER A 65 5.95 8.61 3.97
N GLU A 66 6.40 8.33 5.18
CA GLU A 66 7.27 9.19 5.99
C GLU A 66 8.74 9.16 5.57
N ASP A 67 9.22 8.02 5.07
CA ASP A 67 10.60 7.85 4.63
C ASP A 67 10.78 8.20 3.14
N TRP A 68 9.72 8.63 2.45
CA TRP A 68 9.84 9.03 1.06
C TRP A 68 10.69 10.28 0.93
N THR A 69 11.70 10.21 0.07
CA THR A 69 12.46 11.37 -0.38
C THR A 69 12.51 11.40 -1.90
N PRO A 70 12.59 12.59 -2.53
CA PRO A 70 12.69 12.71 -3.99
C PRO A 70 13.93 12.03 -4.60
N ALA A 71 14.91 11.66 -3.77
CA ALA A 71 16.09 10.89 -4.17
C ALA A 71 15.79 9.40 -4.39
N LEU A 72 14.66 8.90 -3.89
CA LEU A 72 14.26 7.50 -4.07
C LEU A 72 13.71 7.26 -5.48
N SER A 73 14.06 6.09 -6.02
CA SER A 73 13.60 5.65 -7.33
C SER A 73 12.49 4.61 -7.22
N VAL A 74 11.74 4.43 -8.32
CA VAL A 74 10.76 3.33 -8.46
C VAL A 74 11.42 1.98 -8.20
N GLN A 75 12.67 1.80 -8.62
CA GLN A 75 13.44 0.58 -8.37
C GLN A 75 13.66 0.35 -6.86
N ALA A 76 14.00 1.40 -6.10
CA ALA A 76 14.15 1.29 -4.65
C ALA A 76 12.84 0.83 -3.99
N VAL A 77 11.70 1.39 -4.43
CA VAL A 77 10.37 0.98 -3.94
C VAL A 77 10.09 -0.49 -4.25
N CYS A 78 10.34 -0.94 -5.49
CA CYS A 78 10.17 -2.35 -5.87
C CYS A 78 11.04 -3.28 -5.01
N LEU A 79 12.31 -2.91 -4.77
CA LEU A 79 13.21 -3.68 -3.92
C LEU A 79 12.72 -3.75 -2.47
N SER A 80 12.21 -2.65 -1.92
CA SER A 80 11.61 -2.64 -0.58
C SER A 80 10.39 -3.57 -0.49
N ILE A 81 9.52 -3.57 -1.51
CA ILE A 81 8.35 -4.46 -1.56
C ILE A 81 8.78 -5.95 -1.65
N LEU A 82 9.76 -6.27 -2.50
CA LEU A 82 10.28 -7.64 -2.63
C LEU A 82 10.96 -8.11 -1.34
N SER A 83 11.74 -7.25 -0.69
CA SER A 83 12.38 -7.53 0.60
C SER A 83 11.33 -7.78 1.68
N MET A 84 10.29 -6.93 1.73
CA MET A 84 9.15 -7.10 2.63
C MET A 84 8.50 -8.48 2.44
N LEU A 85 8.14 -8.85 1.21
CA LEU A 85 7.56 -10.17 0.91
C LEU A 85 8.48 -11.33 1.28
N SER A 86 9.79 -11.19 1.04
CA SER A 86 10.77 -12.24 1.31
C SER A 86 11.02 -12.45 2.80
N SER A 87 10.86 -11.40 3.61
CA SER A 87 11.03 -11.45 5.07
C SER A 87 9.85 -12.09 5.81
N ALA A 88 8.73 -12.34 5.12
CA ALA A 88 7.51 -12.86 5.71
C ALA A 88 7.68 -14.30 6.21
N ARG A 89 7.40 -14.53 7.49
CA ARG A 89 7.42 -15.87 8.11
C ARG A 89 6.07 -16.59 8.05
N GLU A 90 4.98 -15.84 7.88
CA GLU A 90 3.61 -16.38 7.79
C GLU A 90 2.75 -15.56 6.81
N LYS A 91 1.85 -16.24 6.08
CA LYS A 91 0.83 -15.58 5.24
C LYS A 91 -0.36 -15.14 6.09
N LYS A 92 -0.28 -13.94 6.67
CA LYS A 92 -1.36 -13.35 7.48
C LYS A 92 -1.76 -11.97 6.96
N ARG A 93 -3.04 -11.60 7.03
CA ARG A 93 -3.51 -10.23 6.73
C ARG A 93 -3.32 -9.29 7.93
N PRO A 94 -3.28 -7.96 7.71
CA PRO A 94 -3.37 -6.99 8.80
C PRO A 94 -4.63 -7.27 9.66
N PRO A 95 -4.55 -7.16 11.00
CA PRO A 95 -5.67 -7.45 11.90
C PRO A 95 -6.88 -6.52 11.68
N ASP A 96 -6.65 -5.32 11.16
CA ASP A 96 -7.64 -4.29 10.82
C ASP A 96 -8.12 -4.36 9.36
N ASN A 97 -7.73 -5.39 8.60
CA ASN A 97 -8.02 -5.48 7.16
C ASN A 97 -9.51 -5.30 6.82
N ALA A 98 -10.41 -5.95 7.55
CA ALA A 98 -11.85 -5.87 7.26
C ALA A 98 -12.40 -4.45 7.51
N LEU A 99 -11.90 -3.77 8.54
CA LEU A 99 -12.31 -2.40 8.86
C LEU A 99 -11.72 -1.43 7.83
N TYR A 100 -10.43 -1.57 7.52
CA TYR A 100 -9.71 -0.73 6.56
C TYR A 100 -10.35 -0.80 5.17
N VAL A 101 -10.62 -2.01 4.65
CA VAL A 101 -11.21 -2.19 3.31
C VAL A 101 -12.63 -1.64 3.23
N ARG A 102 -13.40 -1.66 4.34
CA ARG A 102 -14.75 -1.09 4.40
C ARG A 102 -14.75 0.44 4.48
N THR A 103 -13.74 1.02 5.12
CA THR A 103 -13.65 2.46 5.41
C THR A 103 -12.84 3.24 4.38
N CYS A 104 -11.94 2.57 3.67
CA CYS A 104 -11.05 3.19 2.69
C CYS A 104 -11.67 3.12 1.29
N ASN A 105 -11.81 4.28 0.65
CA ASN A 105 -12.19 4.36 -0.76
C ASN A 105 -11.07 3.73 -1.63
N LYS A 106 -11.37 3.29 -2.85
CA LYS A 106 -10.44 2.62 -3.79
C LYS A 106 -9.20 3.47 -4.21
N ASN A 107 -9.00 4.63 -3.59
CA ASN A 107 -7.97 5.59 -3.87
C ASN A 107 -7.12 5.81 -2.60
N PRO A 108 -5.85 5.34 -2.56
CA PRO A 108 -4.93 5.55 -1.43
C PRO A 108 -4.77 7.05 -1.09
N SER A 109 -4.73 7.88 -2.13
CA SER A 109 -4.88 9.35 -2.19
C SER A 109 -5.75 10.01 -1.12
N LYS A 110 -6.96 9.47 -1.00
CA LYS A 110 -8.05 10.05 -0.20
C LYS A 110 -8.26 9.31 1.12
N THR A 111 -7.44 8.31 1.40
CA THR A 111 -7.53 7.52 2.61
C THR A 111 -6.80 8.29 3.72
N ARG A 112 -7.56 8.85 4.67
CA ARG A 112 -7.00 9.45 5.88
C ARG A 112 -6.38 8.31 6.69
N TRP A 113 -5.06 8.31 6.81
CA TRP A 113 -4.31 7.31 7.57
C TRP A 113 -4.63 7.47 9.06
N TRP A 114 -5.11 6.40 9.68
CA TRP A 114 -5.29 6.34 11.13
C TRP A 114 -4.21 5.44 11.71
N PHE A 115 -3.06 6.04 12.05
CA PHE A 115 -2.01 5.33 12.77
C PHE A 115 -2.48 5.10 14.21
N HIS A 116 -2.61 3.84 14.62
CA HIS A 116 -2.83 3.50 16.03
C HIS A 116 -1.50 3.65 16.79
N GLY A 117 -1.29 4.84 17.35
CA GLY A 117 -0.20 5.15 18.25
C GLY A 117 -0.08 6.66 18.44
N GLN A 118 -0.55 7.14 19.60
CA GLN A 118 -0.59 8.56 20.02
C GLN A 118 -1.78 9.37 19.46
N ARG A 119 -2.91 9.27 20.18
CA ARG A 119 -3.92 10.32 20.46
C ARG A 119 -3.95 11.53 19.51
N LEU A 120 -5.00 11.60 18.67
CA LEU A 120 -5.89 12.77 18.61
C LEU A 120 -7.23 12.38 17.97
N VAL A 121 -8.28 12.51 18.78
CA VAL A 121 -9.69 12.43 18.42
C VAL A 121 -10.03 13.62 17.53
N TYR A 122 -10.57 13.38 16.34
CA TYR A 122 -11.59 14.25 15.76
C TYR A 122 -12.63 13.38 15.08
N LEU A 123 -13.62 12.98 15.89
CA LEU A 123 -14.94 12.61 15.39
C LEU A 123 -15.51 13.84 14.68
N SER A 124 -15.53 13.81 13.35
CA SER A 124 -16.48 14.63 12.59
C SER A 124 -17.54 13.67 12.09
N PHE A 125 -18.51 13.38 12.97
CA PHE A 125 -19.79 12.86 12.54
C PHE A 125 -20.51 13.98 11.76
N PRO A 126 -21.09 13.72 10.58
CA PRO A 126 -22.04 14.63 9.99
C PRO A 126 -23.27 14.73 10.91
N LEU A 127 -23.71 15.96 11.15
CA LEU A 127 -24.79 16.33 12.07
C LEU A 127 -26.19 15.98 11.52
N SER A 128 -26.37 14.77 10.99
CA SER A 128 -27.61 14.33 10.33
C SER A 128 -28.12 12.95 10.77
N LEU A 129 -27.58 12.38 11.84
CA LEU A 129 -28.21 11.25 12.55
C LEU A 129 -28.34 11.56 14.04
N LEU A 130 -29.31 12.40 14.39
CA LEU A 130 -29.95 12.48 15.70
C LEU A 130 -31.37 13.03 15.47
N LEU A 131 -32.25 12.15 14.98
CA LEU A 131 -33.64 12.09 15.38
C LEU A 131 -33.81 10.79 16.17
#